data_AF-A0A954H7R9-F1
#
_entry.id   AF-A0A954H7R9-F1
#
_cell.length_a   1.000
_cell.length_b   1.000
_cell.length_c   1.000
_cell.angle_alpha   90.00
_cell.angle_beta   90.00
_cell.angle_gamma   90.00
#
_symmetry.space_group_name_H-M   'P 1'
#
loop_
_entity.id
_entity.type
_entity.pdbx_description
1 polymer ?
#
loop_
_entity_poly.entity_id
_entity_poly.type
_entity_poly.pdbx_seq_one_letter_code
_entity_poly.pdbx_strand_id
1 'polypeptide(L)'
;MDSVDELEKLRIAKNECYAQLLKCPVFEISGLVSSLGPSVNWTRGDDHHDLVFDLPVWRIEGCALNSVEIRVLQIGNQVELDKIIQSIETEGRIRFRAHYSDQFQGKPVQAALVELLDEEVIDPELDCAVREYLTPKIFRDDRFGKFLFDRSLNWYNCQTRWLKTSINLTLIEKDEQRLKLMLCVTDSLFDHAKKWDNAAREYAAFRLLNLKNRSWLDEDNNERPVTERKFKKRITMQSICINPDFSFDFWFDDGGLFFGHQINVTGNLEEGFTHAGI
;
A
#
# COMPACT_ATOMS: atom_id res chain seq x y z
N MET A 1 23.75 3.81 -3.71
CA MET A 1 24.67 2.77 -3.20
C MET A 1 24.30 2.40 -1.75
N ASP A 2 23.54 3.25 -1.05
CA ASP A 2 23.11 3.05 0.34
C ASP A 2 21.92 2.10 0.53
N SER A 3 21.01 1.99 -0.44
CA SER A 3 19.79 1.17 -0.29
C SER A 3 20.03 -0.34 -0.21
N VAL A 4 21.09 -0.84 -0.86
CA VAL A 4 21.43 -2.28 -0.83
C VAL A 4 22.01 -2.68 0.52
N ASP A 5 22.79 -1.79 1.15
CA ASP A 5 23.37 -2.02 2.47
C ASP A 5 22.30 -1.96 3.58
N GLU A 6 21.30 -1.09 3.45
CA GLU A 6 20.16 -1.03 4.38
C GLU A 6 19.27 -2.27 4.30
N LEU A 7 18.94 -2.73 3.08
CA LEU A 7 18.14 -3.95 2.89
C LEU A 7 18.83 -5.18 3.49
N GLU A 8 20.14 -5.28 3.33
CA GLU A 8 20.92 -6.38 3.91
C GLU A 8 20.93 -6.32 5.44
N LYS A 9 21.08 -5.13 6.04
CA LYS A 9 20.96 -4.95 7.50
C LYS A 9 19.59 -5.37 8.03
N LEU A 10 18.52 -4.98 7.34
CA LEU A 10 17.16 -5.36 7.70
C LEU A 10 16.95 -6.87 7.61
N ARG A 11 17.48 -7.50 6.56
CA ARG A 11 17.43 -8.96 6.38
C ARG A 11 18.15 -9.69 7.52
N ILE A 12 19.37 -9.27 7.86
CA ILE A 12 20.14 -9.87 8.96
C ILE A 12 19.38 -9.70 10.29
N ALA A 13 18.92 -8.48 10.60
CA ALA A 13 18.18 -8.20 11.83
C ALA A 13 16.90 -9.04 11.93
N LYS A 14 16.15 -9.20 10.83
CA LYS A 14 14.96 -10.07 10.76
C LYS A 14 15.32 -11.52 11.09
N ASN A 15 16.34 -12.07 10.43
CA ASN A 15 16.75 -13.47 10.60
C ASN A 15 17.28 -13.77 12.02
N GLU A 16 18.08 -12.86 12.60
CA GLU A 16 18.55 -12.98 13.98
C GLU A 16 17.39 -12.90 14.98
N CYS A 17 16.45 -11.97 14.76
CA CYS A 17 15.24 -11.81 15.56
C CYS A 17 14.40 -13.09 15.54
N TYR A 18 14.16 -13.66 14.36
CA TYR A 18 13.42 -14.91 14.19
C TYR A 18 14.12 -16.08 14.89
N ALA A 19 15.44 -16.23 14.74
CA ALA A 19 16.21 -17.29 15.39
C ALA A 19 16.20 -17.19 16.93
N GLN A 20 16.07 -15.98 17.49
CA GLN A 20 15.89 -15.78 18.92
C GLN A 20 14.45 -16.08 19.36
N LEU A 21 13.45 -15.68 18.57
CA LEU A 21 12.04 -15.97 18.82
C LEU A 21 11.78 -17.48 18.89
N LEU A 22 12.39 -18.30 18.02
CA LEU A 22 12.24 -19.76 18.06
C LEU A 22 12.67 -20.41 19.39
N LYS A 23 13.38 -19.68 20.26
CA LYS A 23 13.79 -20.14 21.60
C LYS A 23 12.81 -19.71 22.70
N CYS A 24 11.87 -18.83 22.39
CA CYS A 24 10.84 -18.37 23.32
C CYS A 24 9.77 -19.45 23.55
N PRO A 25 8.96 -19.34 24.62
CA PRO A 25 7.82 -20.22 24.81
C PRO A 25 6.82 -20.11 23.66
N VAL A 26 6.11 -21.21 23.41
CA VAL A 26 5.01 -21.26 22.45
C VAL A 26 3.72 -20.93 23.18
N PHE A 27 2.96 -20.02 22.60
CA PHE A 27 1.64 -19.62 23.07
C PHE A 27 0.60 -19.89 22.01
N GLU A 28 -0.63 -20.06 22.46
CA GLU A 28 -1.80 -20.03 21.58
C GLU A 28 -2.27 -18.58 21.46
N ILE A 29 -2.40 -18.13 20.22
CA ILE A 29 -2.74 -16.75 19.88
C ILE A 29 -3.98 -16.75 18.98
N SER A 30 -4.91 -15.87 19.30
CA SER A 30 -6.04 -15.55 18.43
C SER A 30 -6.04 -14.07 18.09
N GLY A 31 -6.49 -13.72 16.89
CA GLY A 31 -6.58 -12.33 16.47
C GLY A 31 -7.27 -12.13 15.13
N LEU A 32 -7.29 -10.88 14.72
CA LEU A 32 -7.77 -10.43 13.42
C LEU A 32 -6.60 -10.28 12.47
N VAL A 33 -6.67 -10.88 11.28
CA VAL A 33 -5.70 -10.63 10.20
C VAL A 33 -5.92 -9.21 9.65
N SER A 34 -4.85 -8.42 9.50
CA SER A 34 -4.94 -7.04 9.02
C SER A 34 -5.51 -6.94 7.59
N SER A 35 -5.97 -5.75 7.21
CA SER A 35 -6.45 -5.47 5.85
C SER A 35 -5.39 -5.60 4.75
N LEU A 36 -4.10 -5.61 5.11
CA LEU A 36 -3.02 -5.92 4.17
C LEU A 36 -3.04 -7.40 3.78
N GLY A 37 -3.56 -8.26 4.65
CA GLY A 37 -3.59 -9.69 4.47
C GLY A 37 -2.22 -10.36 4.67
N PRO A 38 -2.18 -11.69 4.52
CA PRO A 38 -0.93 -12.43 4.53
C PRO A 38 -0.18 -12.25 3.20
N SER A 39 1.14 -12.31 3.23
CA SER A 39 1.98 -12.34 2.03
C SER A 39 3.11 -13.36 2.16
N VAL A 40 3.55 -13.91 1.03
CA VAL A 40 4.77 -14.70 0.95
C VAL A 40 5.80 -13.88 0.18
N ASN A 41 6.90 -13.56 0.84
CA ASN A 41 7.95 -12.72 0.30
C ASN A 41 9.20 -13.55 0.05
N TRP A 42 9.90 -13.24 -1.04
CA TRP A 42 11.25 -13.73 -1.29
C TRP A 42 12.22 -12.57 -1.22
N THR A 43 13.28 -12.73 -0.42
CA THR A 43 14.35 -11.75 -0.34
C THR A 43 15.56 -12.26 -1.11
N ARG A 44 16.11 -11.44 -2.00
CA ARG A 44 17.32 -11.79 -2.75
C ARG A 44 18.46 -12.12 -1.77
N GLY A 45 18.97 -13.35 -1.85
CA GLY A 45 20.02 -13.85 -0.96
C GLY A 45 19.53 -14.82 0.11
N ASP A 46 18.21 -15.01 0.24
CA ASP A 46 17.62 -16.07 1.04
C ASP A 46 17.28 -17.28 0.15
N ASP A 47 17.60 -18.49 0.64
CA ASP A 47 17.21 -19.77 0.02
C ASP A 47 15.77 -20.20 0.41
N HIS A 48 15.07 -19.34 1.16
CA HIS A 48 13.75 -19.58 1.73
C HIS A 48 12.80 -18.42 1.42
N HIS A 49 11.54 -18.64 1.74
CA HIS A 49 10.49 -17.64 1.65
C HIS A 49 9.95 -17.32 3.04
N ASP A 50 9.38 -16.12 3.16
CA ASP A 50 8.85 -15.57 4.40
C ASP A 50 7.34 -15.39 4.25
N LEU A 51 6.55 -16.17 4.99
CA LEU A 51 5.14 -15.88 5.19
C LEU A 51 5.03 -14.82 6.28
N VAL A 52 4.41 -13.68 5.97
CA VAL A 52 4.19 -12.59 6.92
C VAL A 52 2.73 -12.21 6.95
N PHE A 53 2.20 -11.95 8.15
CA PHE A 53 0.92 -11.28 8.35
C PHE A 53 0.95 -10.52 9.67
N ASP A 54 0.10 -9.49 9.76
CA ASP A 54 0.01 -8.62 10.92
C ASP A 54 -1.35 -8.76 11.61
N LEU A 55 -1.38 -8.67 12.94
CA LEU A 55 -2.60 -8.70 13.75
C LEU A 55 -2.77 -7.38 14.50
N PRO A 56 -3.67 -6.47 14.05
CA PRO A 56 -3.94 -5.22 14.75
C PRO A 56 -4.69 -5.40 16.07
N VAL A 57 -5.41 -6.52 16.21
CA VAL A 57 -6.15 -6.91 17.41
C VAL A 57 -5.89 -8.39 17.65
N TRP A 58 -5.35 -8.72 18.82
CA TRP A 58 -4.96 -10.10 19.13
C TRP A 58 -4.81 -10.32 20.64
N ARG A 59 -4.71 -11.58 21.07
CA ARG A 59 -4.35 -11.95 22.44
C ARG A 59 -3.61 -13.28 22.49
N ILE A 60 -2.91 -13.49 23.58
CA ILE A 60 -2.59 -14.84 24.07
C ILE A 60 -3.85 -15.40 24.73
N GLU A 61 -4.18 -16.67 24.48
CA GLU A 61 -5.36 -17.27 25.11
C GLU A 61 -5.31 -17.22 26.63
N GLY A 62 -6.44 -16.81 27.23
CA GLY A 62 -6.55 -16.54 28.66
C GLY A 62 -5.97 -15.19 29.12
N CYS A 63 -5.49 -14.34 28.21
CA CYS A 63 -5.04 -12.97 28.50
C CYS A 63 -5.96 -11.92 27.87
N ALA A 64 -5.75 -10.64 28.24
CA ALA A 64 -6.49 -9.52 27.67
C ALA A 64 -6.14 -9.26 26.20
N LEU A 65 -7.06 -8.64 25.46
CA LEU A 65 -6.80 -8.15 24.10
C LEU A 65 -5.73 -7.06 24.08
N ASN A 66 -4.87 -7.16 23.07
CA ASN A 66 -3.86 -6.17 22.72
C ASN A 66 -4.34 -5.37 21.51
N SER A 67 -4.14 -4.05 21.59
CA SER A 67 -4.41 -3.10 20.50
C SER A 67 -3.14 -2.61 19.81
N VAL A 68 -1.97 -3.13 20.23
CA VAL A 68 -0.69 -2.89 19.56
C VAL A 68 -0.49 -4.00 18.56
N GLU A 69 -0.34 -3.62 17.29
CA GLU A 69 -0.16 -4.57 16.20
C GLU A 69 1.07 -5.46 16.42
N ILE A 70 0.92 -6.75 16.10
CA ILE A 70 2.05 -7.68 16.06
C ILE A 70 2.26 -8.22 14.66
N ARG A 71 3.53 -8.41 14.32
CA ARG A 71 3.96 -9.11 13.12
C ARG A 71 4.28 -10.57 13.39
N VAL A 72 3.60 -11.45 12.65
CA VAL A 72 3.83 -12.90 12.65
C VAL A 72 4.63 -13.29 11.42
N LEU A 73 5.65 -14.12 11.59
CA LEU A 73 6.51 -14.63 10.52
C LEU A 73 6.56 -16.16 10.55
N GLN A 74 6.62 -16.78 9.38
CA GLN A 74 7.12 -18.15 9.20
C GLN A 74 8.14 -18.19 8.08
N ILE A 75 9.29 -18.81 8.35
CA ILE A 75 10.31 -19.09 7.34
C ILE A 75 10.16 -20.53 6.85
N GLY A 76 10.09 -20.72 5.54
CA GLY A 76 9.89 -22.05 4.94
C GLY A 76 10.12 -22.08 3.43
N ASN A 77 9.76 -23.21 2.80
CA ASN A 77 9.76 -23.30 1.34
C ASN A 77 8.42 -22.79 0.77
N GLN A 78 8.46 -22.29 -0.47
CA GLN A 78 7.32 -21.67 -1.13
C GLN A 78 6.06 -22.57 -1.14
N VAL A 79 6.22 -23.85 -1.46
CA VAL A 79 5.10 -24.79 -1.63
C VAL A 79 4.35 -25.02 -0.31
N GLU A 80 5.06 -25.08 0.81
CA GLU A 80 4.45 -25.19 2.13
C GLU A 80 3.77 -23.89 2.54
N LEU A 81 4.45 -22.75 2.39
CA LEU A 81 3.90 -21.45 2.75
C LEU A 81 2.68 -21.08 1.91
N ASP A 82 2.64 -21.48 0.63
CA ASP A 82 1.49 -21.29 -0.26
C ASP A 82 0.24 -22.02 0.23
N LYS A 83 0.38 -23.14 0.94
CA LYS A 83 -0.77 -23.82 1.55
C LYS A 83 -1.26 -23.06 2.78
N ILE A 84 -0.33 -22.55 3.58
CA ILE A 84 -0.65 -21.82 4.81
C ILE A 84 -1.35 -20.49 4.47
N ILE A 85 -0.83 -19.73 3.49
CA ILE A 85 -1.43 -18.47 3.08
C ILE A 85 -2.85 -18.65 2.53
N GLN A 86 -3.14 -19.75 1.82
CA GLN A 86 -4.48 -20.06 1.30
C GLN A 86 -5.52 -20.33 2.40
N SER A 87 -5.08 -20.73 3.59
CA SER A 87 -5.96 -20.92 4.76
C SER A 87 -6.15 -19.66 5.62
N ILE A 88 -5.41 -18.58 5.34
CA ILE A 88 -5.51 -17.33 6.11
C ILE A 88 -6.41 -16.35 5.36
N GLU A 89 -7.53 -15.99 5.96
CA GLU A 89 -8.46 -15.01 5.41
C GLU A 89 -8.06 -13.58 5.82
N THR A 90 -7.93 -12.67 4.85
CA THR A 90 -7.75 -11.23 5.08
C THR A 90 -8.94 -10.64 5.81
N GLU A 91 -8.72 -9.85 6.86
CA GLU A 91 -9.80 -9.37 7.76
C GLU A 91 -10.61 -10.51 8.43
N GLY A 92 -10.08 -11.73 8.39
CA GLY A 92 -10.63 -12.91 9.05
C GLY A 92 -10.05 -13.13 10.44
N ARG A 93 -10.77 -13.92 11.25
CA ARG A 93 -10.24 -14.41 12.53
C ARG A 93 -9.25 -15.53 12.26
N ILE A 94 -8.17 -15.56 13.04
CA ILE A 94 -7.17 -16.61 12.99
C ILE A 94 -6.82 -17.04 14.40
N ARG A 95 -6.57 -18.35 14.56
CA ARG A 95 -6.03 -18.96 15.78
C ARG A 95 -4.83 -19.83 15.39
N PHE A 96 -3.76 -19.73 16.14
CA PHE A 96 -2.51 -20.42 15.82
C PHE A 96 -1.62 -20.57 17.06
N ARG A 97 -0.64 -21.48 16.97
CA ARG A 97 0.45 -21.56 17.94
C ARG A 97 1.66 -20.82 17.41
N ALA A 98 2.30 -20.01 18.24
CA ALA A 98 3.51 -19.28 17.86
C ALA A 98 4.47 -19.09 19.04
N HIS A 99 5.76 -19.02 18.73
CA HIS A 99 6.74 -18.51 19.69
C HIS A 99 6.56 -17.00 19.85
N TYR A 100 6.47 -16.53 21.10
CA TYR A 100 6.24 -15.12 21.41
C TYR A 100 6.92 -14.69 22.71
N SER A 101 7.30 -13.41 22.81
CA SER A 101 7.75 -12.75 24.03
C SER A 101 7.64 -11.23 23.92
N ASP A 102 7.20 -10.56 24.98
CA ASP A 102 7.07 -9.08 25.04
C ASP A 102 8.39 -8.35 24.74
N GLN A 103 9.53 -9.01 24.94
CA GLN A 103 10.86 -8.46 24.64
C GLN A 103 11.06 -8.13 23.15
N PHE A 104 10.21 -8.68 22.28
CA PHE A 104 10.24 -8.47 20.84
C PHE A 104 9.28 -7.37 20.37
N GLN A 105 8.54 -6.70 21.26
CA GLN A 105 7.68 -5.58 20.85
C GLN A 105 8.48 -4.49 20.11
N GLY A 106 7.96 -4.06 18.96
CA GLY A 106 8.62 -3.08 18.09
C GLY A 106 9.82 -3.62 17.30
N LYS A 107 10.13 -4.91 17.39
CA LYS A 107 11.13 -5.57 16.53
C LYS A 107 10.54 -5.91 15.15
N PRO A 108 11.38 -6.21 14.14
CA PRO A 108 10.92 -6.56 12.80
C PRO A 108 9.99 -7.78 12.75
N VAL A 109 10.06 -8.66 13.75
CA VAL A 109 9.21 -9.83 13.91
C VAL A 109 8.91 -9.96 15.40
N GLN A 110 7.65 -10.23 15.76
CA GLN A 110 7.20 -10.33 17.15
C GLN A 110 6.71 -11.74 17.51
N ALA A 111 6.25 -12.52 16.53
CA ALA A 111 5.84 -13.90 16.72
C ALA A 111 6.37 -14.80 15.58
N ALA A 112 6.77 -16.03 15.91
CA ALA A 112 7.13 -17.05 14.93
C ALA A 112 6.06 -18.15 14.88
N LEU A 113 5.37 -18.29 13.76
CA LEU A 113 4.28 -19.24 13.57
C LEU A 113 4.79 -20.69 13.65
N VAL A 114 4.06 -21.52 14.40
CA VAL A 114 4.29 -22.97 14.53
C VAL A 114 3.26 -23.73 13.71
N GLU A 115 1.97 -23.48 13.95
CA GLU A 115 0.86 -24.10 13.19
C GLU A 115 -0.43 -23.30 13.33
N LEU A 116 -1.31 -23.44 12.33
CA LEU A 116 -2.68 -22.90 12.39
C LEU A 116 -3.61 -23.87 13.13
N LEU A 117 -4.63 -23.32 13.78
CA LEU A 117 -5.65 -24.07 14.51
C LEU A 117 -7.01 -23.83 13.86
N ASP A 118 -7.65 -24.90 13.38
CA ASP A 118 -8.93 -24.86 12.64
C ASP A 118 -10.17 -24.83 13.53
N GLU A 119 -9.99 -24.85 14.86
CA GLU A 119 -11.09 -24.89 15.81
C GLU A 119 -11.75 -23.52 15.95
N GLU A 120 -13.01 -23.41 15.51
CA GLU A 120 -13.82 -22.23 15.74
C GLU A 120 -14.18 -22.12 17.24
N VAL A 121 -13.70 -21.05 17.87
CA VAL A 121 -13.96 -20.72 19.27
C VAL A 121 -14.88 -19.51 19.34
N ILE A 122 -15.92 -19.59 20.18
CA ILE A 122 -16.78 -18.44 20.45
C ILE A 122 -16.00 -17.45 21.32
N ASP A 123 -15.74 -16.27 20.77
CA ASP A 123 -14.97 -15.23 21.44
C ASP A 123 -15.66 -13.85 21.31
N PRO A 124 -16.64 -13.56 22.17
CA PRO A 124 -17.45 -12.34 22.05
C PRO A 124 -16.63 -11.05 22.22
N GLU A 125 -15.52 -11.11 22.96
CA GLU A 125 -14.65 -9.96 23.19
C GLU A 125 -13.85 -9.62 21.92
N LEU A 126 -13.20 -10.63 21.31
CA LEU A 126 -12.54 -10.46 20.02
C LEU A 126 -13.56 -10.09 18.94
N ASP A 127 -14.75 -10.69 18.93
CA ASP A 127 -15.82 -10.34 17.99
C ASP A 127 -16.27 -8.88 18.12
N CYS A 128 -16.24 -8.32 19.33
CA CYS A 128 -16.50 -6.91 19.55
C CYS A 128 -15.36 -6.04 19.00
N ALA A 129 -14.11 -6.38 19.32
CA ALA A 129 -12.94 -5.64 18.89
C ALA A 129 -12.72 -5.71 17.37
N VAL A 130 -13.02 -6.84 16.73
CA VAL A 130 -13.00 -7.03 15.27
C VAL A 130 -14.03 -6.10 14.61
N ARG A 131 -15.27 -6.07 15.11
CA ARG A 131 -16.32 -5.18 14.58
C ARG A 131 -15.94 -3.71 14.74
N GLU A 132 -15.39 -3.33 15.88
CA GLU A 132 -14.89 -1.98 16.10
C GLU A 132 -13.75 -1.65 15.13
N TYR A 133 -12.75 -2.52 15.02
CA TYR A 133 -11.60 -2.31 14.15
C TYR A 133 -12.00 -2.18 12.67
N LEU A 134 -12.93 -3.02 12.19
CA LEU A 134 -13.39 -3.04 10.80
C LEU A 134 -14.41 -1.93 10.48
N THR A 135 -14.90 -1.20 11.49
CA THR A 135 -15.84 -0.08 11.26
C THR A 135 -15.21 0.95 10.32
N PRO A 136 -15.79 1.23 9.14
CA PRO A 136 -15.18 2.15 8.17
C PRO A 136 -14.88 3.52 8.77
N LYS A 137 -13.63 3.98 8.67
CA LYS A 137 -13.26 5.35 9.07
C LYS A 137 -13.57 6.28 7.90
N ILE A 138 -14.31 7.36 8.20
CA ILE A 138 -14.82 8.29 7.19
C ILE A 138 -14.38 9.69 7.55
N PHE A 139 -13.66 10.32 6.62
CA PHE A 139 -13.37 11.74 6.67
C PHE A 139 -14.33 12.48 5.72
N ARG A 140 -14.95 13.57 6.18
CA ARG A 140 -15.96 14.31 5.42
C ARG A 140 -15.44 15.67 5.01
N ASP A 141 -15.75 16.02 3.77
CA ASP A 141 -15.49 17.32 3.17
C ASP A 141 -16.74 17.81 2.41
N ASP A 142 -16.94 19.12 2.39
CA ASP A 142 -18.12 19.73 1.77
C ASP A 142 -18.10 19.68 0.23
N ARG A 143 -16.91 19.70 -0.38
CA ARG A 143 -16.73 19.71 -1.84
C ARG A 143 -16.59 18.30 -2.42
N PHE A 144 -15.78 17.47 -1.78
CA PHE A 144 -15.41 16.14 -2.26
C PHE A 144 -16.22 15.01 -1.62
N GLY A 145 -17.00 15.32 -0.58
CA GLY A 145 -17.93 14.38 0.05
C GLY A 145 -17.25 13.48 1.08
N LYS A 146 -17.39 12.16 0.91
CA LYS A 146 -16.91 11.18 1.90
C LYS A 146 -15.64 10.52 1.39
N PHE A 147 -14.56 10.68 2.14
CA PHE A 147 -13.35 9.89 1.99
C PHE A 147 -13.42 8.66 2.89
N LEU A 148 -13.08 7.51 2.33
CA LEU A 148 -12.96 6.26 3.06
C LEU A 148 -11.49 6.01 3.37
N PHE A 149 -11.20 5.56 4.58
CA PHE A 149 -9.84 5.16 4.96
C PHE A 149 -9.54 3.75 4.45
N ASP A 150 -8.50 3.62 3.64
CA ASP A 150 -7.91 2.36 3.25
C ASP A 150 -6.87 1.95 4.30
N ARG A 151 -7.17 0.91 5.08
CA ARG A 151 -6.28 0.39 6.13
C ARG A 151 -5.06 -0.31 5.56
N SER A 152 -5.17 -0.90 4.38
CA SER A 152 -4.06 -1.63 3.75
C SER A 152 -2.98 -0.67 3.25
N LEU A 153 -3.40 0.52 2.78
CA LEU A 153 -2.50 1.53 2.20
C LEU A 153 -2.31 2.77 3.09
N ASN A 154 -3.00 2.82 4.23
CA ASN A 154 -2.93 3.90 5.23
C ASN A 154 -3.20 5.31 4.65
N TRP A 155 -4.22 5.43 3.81
CA TRP A 155 -4.62 6.71 3.23
C TRP A 155 -6.14 6.88 3.17
N TYR A 156 -6.59 8.09 2.88
CA TYR A 156 -7.99 8.37 2.58
C TYR A 156 -8.19 8.52 1.08
N ASN A 157 -9.25 7.92 0.53
CA ASN A 157 -9.59 8.10 -0.88
C ASN A 157 -11.09 8.29 -1.10
N CYS A 158 -11.43 8.99 -2.18
CA CYS A 158 -12.79 9.14 -2.67
C CYS A 158 -12.83 9.13 -4.19
N GLN A 159 -14.02 8.91 -4.77
CA GLN A 159 -14.26 9.18 -6.18
C GLN A 159 -14.73 10.62 -6.34
N THR A 160 -14.16 11.31 -7.32
CA THR A 160 -14.54 12.68 -7.67
C THR A 160 -14.46 12.90 -9.18
N ARG A 161 -14.84 14.10 -9.64
CA ARG A 161 -14.78 14.47 -11.05
C ARG A 161 -13.67 15.47 -11.30
N TRP A 162 -12.68 15.06 -12.08
CA TRP A 162 -11.68 15.97 -12.66
C TRP A 162 -12.11 16.34 -14.08
N LEU A 163 -12.50 17.60 -14.27
CA LEU A 163 -13.13 18.09 -15.50
C LEU A 163 -14.37 17.28 -15.89
N LYS A 164 -14.24 16.36 -16.85
CA LYS A 164 -15.32 15.47 -17.32
C LYS A 164 -15.07 14.00 -16.99
N THR A 165 -13.96 13.69 -16.32
CA THR A 165 -13.52 12.33 -16.03
C THR A 165 -13.75 12.00 -14.55
N SER A 166 -14.27 10.81 -14.28
CA SER A 166 -14.32 10.28 -12.92
C SER A 166 -12.94 9.76 -12.54
N ILE A 167 -12.40 10.24 -11.43
CA ILE A 167 -11.06 9.89 -10.95
C ILE A 167 -11.09 9.52 -9.47
N ASN A 168 -10.06 8.81 -9.02
CA ASN A 168 -9.80 8.65 -7.58
C ASN A 168 -8.99 9.85 -7.08
N LEU A 169 -9.41 10.44 -5.95
CA LEU A 169 -8.63 11.43 -5.21
C LEU A 169 -8.15 10.77 -3.92
N THR A 170 -6.84 10.80 -3.69
CA THR A 170 -6.19 10.18 -2.52
C THR A 170 -5.45 11.23 -1.70
N LEU A 171 -5.59 11.15 -0.38
CA LEU A 171 -4.86 11.94 0.61
C LEU A 171 -4.00 10.99 1.43
N ILE A 172 -2.67 11.03 1.27
CA ILE A 172 -1.73 10.16 2.00
C ILE A 172 -1.49 10.73 3.40
N GLU A 173 -2.48 10.61 4.27
CA GLU A 173 -2.43 11.09 5.65
C GLU A 173 -3.48 10.39 6.50
N LYS A 174 -3.24 10.31 7.81
CA LYS A 174 -4.17 9.80 8.81
C LYS A 174 -4.64 10.87 9.81
N ASP A 175 -3.84 11.91 10.01
CA ASP A 175 -4.18 13.00 10.92
C ASP A 175 -5.22 13.95 10.32
N GLU A 176 -6.34 14.13 11.02
CA GLU A 176 -7.45 14.98 10.54
C GLU A 176 -7.08 16.45 10.36
N GLN A 177 -6.13 16.99 11.12
CA GLN A 177 -5.72 18.39 10.96
C GLN A 177 -4.90 18.55 9.67
N ARG A 178 -3.98 17.62 9.41
CA ARG A 178 -3.19 17.58 8.18
C ARG A 178 -4.05 17.30 6.95
N LEU A 179 -5.07 16.43 7.06
CA LEU A 179 -6.04 16.20 5.98
C LEU A 179 -6.74 17.50 5.54
N LYS A 180 -7.14 18.35 6.49
CA LYS A 180 -7.73 19.67 6.17
C LYS A 180 -6.76 20.58 5.41
N LEU A 181 -5.47 20.55 5.73
CA LEU A 181 -4.45 21.31 5.00
C LEU A 181 -4.25 20.76 3.58
N MET A 182 -4.27 19.44 3.40
CA MET A 182 -4.21 18.81 2.07
C MET A 182 -5.42 19.17 1.20
N LEU A 183 -6.60 19.33 1.82
CA LEU A 183 -7.79 19.80 1.09
C LEU A 183 -7.62 21.23 0.56
N CYS A 184 -6.92 22.13 1.25
CA CYS A 184 -6.60 23.46 0.71
C CYS A 184 -5.77 23.39 -0.60
N VAL A 185 -4.81 22.45 -0.65
CA VAL A 185 -4.02 22.18 -1.87
C VAL A 185 -4.93 21.62 -2.97
N THR A 186 -5.77 20.66 -2.60
CA THR A 186 -6.74 20.02 -3.50
C THR A 186 -7.70 21.07 -4.08
N ASP A 187 -8.26 21.95 -3.26
CA ASP A 187 -9.15 23.02 -3.72
C ASP A 187 -8.47 23.92 -4.74
N SER A 188 -7.24 24.33 -4.45
CA SER A 188 -6.43 25.16 -5.36
C SER A 188 -6.19 24.50 -6.72
N LEU A 189 -5.99 23.18 -6.74
CA LEU A 189 -5.88 22.38 -7.96
C LEU A 189 -7.20 22.35 -8.73
N PHE A 190 -8.31 22.03 -8.04
CA PHE A 190 -9.62 21.86 -8.67
C PHE A 190 -10.21 23.18 -9.17
N ASP A 191 -9.95 24.29 -8.50
CA ASP A 191 -10.34 25.64 -8.95
C ASP A 191 -9.67 26.02 -10.27
N HIS A 192 -8.49 25.46 -10.52
CA HIS A 192 -7.70 25.67 -11.74
C HIS A 192 -7.52 24.39 -12.55
N ALA A 193 -8.47 23.45 -12.48
CA ALA A 193 -8.31 22.09 -13.01
C ALA A 193 -7.85 22.05 -14.47
N LYS A 194 -8.42 22.92 -15.33
CA LYS A 194 -8.05 22.97 -16.76
C LYS A 194 -6.60 23.43 -16.97
N LYS A 195 -6.12 24.38 -16.16
CA LYS A 195 -4.73 24.87 -16.22
C LYS A 195 -3.79 23.73 -15.84
N TRP A 196 -4.05 23.06 -14.73
CA TRP A 196 -3.23 21.97 -14.21
C TRP A 196 -3.25 20.74 -15.12
N ASP A 197 -4.41 20.34 -15.64
CA ASP A 197 -4.53 19.22 -16.59
C ASP A 197 -3.71 19.46 -17.87
N ASN A 198 -3.81 20.66 -18.44
CA ASN A 198 -3.01 21.02 -19.61
C ASN A 198 -1.51 21.01 -19.31
N ALA A 199 -1.09 21.63 -18.19
CA ALA A 199 0.31 21.68 -17.79
C ALA A 199 0.88 20.27 -17.54
N ALA A 200 0.09 19.37 -16.93
CA ALA A 200 0.51 17.98 -16.69
C ALA A 200 0.74 17.23 -18.00
N ARG A 201 -0.20 17.35 -18.95
CA ARG A 201 -0.10 16.70 -20.27
C ARG A 201 1.08 17.24 -21.08
N GLU A 202 1.31 18.55 -21.03
CA GLU A 202 2.46 19.20 -21.67
C GLU A 202 3.77 18.70 -21.07
N TYR A 203 3.85 18.67 -19.74
CA TYR A 203 5.03 18.20 -19.03
C TYR A 203 5.32 16.71 -19.31
N ALA A 204 4.31 15.86 -19.25
CA ALA A 204 4.43 14.44 -19.59
C ALA A 204 4.94 14.23 -21.03
N ALA A 205 4.37 14.94 -22.00
CA ALA A 205 4.80 14.83 -23.38
C ALA A 205 6.23 15.35 -23.57
N PHE A 206 6.59 16.47 -22.93
CA PHE A 206 7.95 17.01 -22.96
C PHE A 206 8.98 16.01 -22.44
N ARG A 207 8.66 15.30 -21.34
CA ARG A 207 9.58 14.36 -20.69
C ARG A 207 9.64 12.98 -21.35
N LEU A 208 8.49 12.45 -21.78
CA LEU A 208 8.34 11.02 -22.10
C LEU A 208 8.18 10.73 -23.60
N LEU A 209 7.90 11.72 -24.44
CA LEU A 209 7.68 11.48 -25.88
C LEU A 209 8.93 10.93 -26.58
N ASN A 210 10.11 11.43 -26.21
CA ASN A 210 11.36 10.94 -26.78
C ASN A 210 11.61 9.48 -26.38
N LEU A 211 11.37 9.14 -25.11
CA LEU A 211 11.46 7.77 -24.61
C LEU A 211 10.50 6.85 -25.38
N LYS A 212 9.23 7.26 -25.54
CA LYS A 212 8.24 6.51 -26.32
C LYS A 212 8.76 6.19 -27.72
N ASN A 213 9.19 7.21 -28.45
CA ASN A 213 9.57 7.05 -29.86
C ASN A 213 10.91 6.33 -30.07
N ARG A 214 11.75 6.18 -29.03
CA ARG A 214 13.05 5.50 -29.14
C ARG A 214 13.01 4.05 -28.68
N SER A 215 12.19 3.73 -27.68
CA SER A 215 12.33 2.46 -26.95
C SER A 215 11.02 1.70 -26.76
N TRP A 216 9.90 2.30 -27.16
CA TRP A 216 8.57 1.72 -26.90
C TRP A 216 7.70 1.67 -28.15
N LEU A 217 8.26 1.88 -29.35
CA LEU A 217 7.51 1.64 -30.59
C LEU A 217 7.26 0.15 -30.73
N ASP A 218 6.03 -0.20 -31.11
CA ASP A 218 5.69 -1.56 -31.50
C ASP A 218 6.23 -1.82 -32.92
N GLU A 219 7.46 -2.35 -32.99
CA GLU A 219 8.14 -2.64 -34.25
C GLU A 219 7.42 -3.75 -35.04
N ASP A 220 6.87 -4.74 -34.35
CA ASP A 220 6.15 -5.87 -34.93
C ASP A 220 4.87 -5.41 -35.66
N ASN A 221 4.21 -4.36 -35.14
CA ASN A 221 3.04 -3.74 -35.76
C ASN A 221 3.37 -2.49 -36.60
N ASN A 222 4.65 -2.24 -36.91
CA ASN A 222 5.11 -1.08 -37.67
C ASN A 222 4.56 0.26 -37.13
N GLU A 223 4.51 0.44 -35.80
CA GLU A 223 4.02 1.66 -35.18
C GLU A 223 4.88 2.86 -35.61
N ARG A 224 4.23 3.90 -36.12
CA ARG A 224 4.91 5.14 -36.48
C ARG A 224 5.17 6.00 -35.24
N PRO A 225 6.27 6.80 -35.23
CA PRO A 225 6.53 7.76 -34.17
C PRO A 225 5.30 8.61 -33.81
N VAL A 226 5.04 8.68 -32.51
CA VAL A 226 3.94 9.43 -31.94
C VAL A 226 4.30 10.91 -31.93
N THR A 227 3.39 11.76 -32.38
CA THR A 227 3.52 13.23 -32.26
C THR A 227 3.07 13.66 -30.86
N GLU A 228 3.60 14.76 -30.34
CA GLU A 228 3.17 15.34 -29.05
C GLU A 228 1.64 15.50 -28.93
N ARG A 229 0.98 16.01 -29.98
CA ARG A 229 -0.50 16.13 -30.01
C ARG A 229 -1.22 14.80 -29.80
N LYS A 230 -0.70 13.72 -30.41
CA LYS A 230 -1.27 12.37 -30.25
C LYS A 230 -0.98 11.81 -28.86
N PHE A 231 0.23 12.04 -28.34
CA PHE A 231 0.61 11.66 -26.98
C PHE A 231 -0.36 12.25 -25.96
N LYS A 232 -0.52 13.59 -25.96
CA LYS A 232 -1.42 14.30 -25.04
C LYS A 232 -2.89 13.89 -25.14
N LYS A 233 -3.32 13.43 -26.33
CA LYS A 233 -4.69 12.97 -26.57
C LYS A 233 -4.93 11.52 -26.11
N ARG A 234 -3.90 10.67 -26.11
CA ARG A 234 -4.01 9.26 -25.72
C ARG A 234 -4.08 9.09 -24.20
N ILE A 235 -3.27 9.85 -23.46
CA ILE A 235 -3.21 9.71 -22.02
C ILE A 235 -4.52 10.17 -21.35
N THR A 236 -4.99 9.46 -20.33
CA THR A 236 -6.27 9.76 -19.65
C THR A 236 -6.08 9.81 -18.14
N MET A 237 -6.55 10.87 -17.49
CA MET A 237 -6.42 11.04 -16.04
C MET A 237 -7.16 9.91 -15.32
N GLN A 238 -6.49 9.28 -14.34
CA GLN A 238 -7.04 8.20 -13.52
C GLN A 238 -7.15 8.59 -12.05
N SER A 239 -6.13 9.27 -11.51
CA SER A 239 -6.15 9.69 -10.11
C SER A 239 -5.26 10.92 -9.85
N ILE A 240 -5.57 11.57 -8.74
CA ILE A 240 -4.74 12.61 -8.13
C ILE A 240 -4.43 12.16 -6.71
N CYS A 241 -3.15 12.24 -6.34
CA CYS A 241 -2.69 11.95 -4.99
C CYS A 241 -2.11 13.22 -4.36
N ILE A 242 -2.44 13.50 -3.10
CA ILE A 242 -1.82 14.56 -2.31
C ILE A 242 -0.92 13.91 -1.26
N ASN A 243 0.35 14.28 -1.27
CA ASN A 243 1.40 13.69 -0.45
C ASN A 243 1.55 14.44 0.89
N PRO A 244 2.20 13.83 1.90
CA PRO A 244 2.43 14.46 3.21
C PRO A 244 3.16 15.80 3.17
N ASP A 245 4.01 16.01 2.16
CA ASP A 245 4.76 17.25 1.94
C ASP A 245 4.00 18.30 1.12
N PHE A 246 2.70 18.07 0.87
CA PHE A 246 1.82 18.91 0.06
C PHE A 246 2.18 18.97 -1.44
N SER A 247 3.09 18.11 -1.90
CA SER A 247 3.19 17.81 -3.33
C SER A 247 1.98 16.99 -3.79
N PHE A 248 1.81 16.88 -5.10
CA PHE A 248 0.76 16.09 -5.71
C PHE A 248 1.25 15.31 -6.91
N ASP A 249 0.66 14.14 -7.10
CA ASP A 249 0.89 13.25 -8.24
C ASP A 249 -0.36 13.16 -9.10
N PHE A 250 -0.19 13.34 -10.40
CA PHE A 250 -1.21 13.07 -11.40
C PHE A 250 -0.87 11.75 -12.08
N TRP A 251 -1.80 10.80 -12.03
CA TRP A 251 -1.66 9.50 -12.66
C TRP A 251 -2.54 9.42 -13.90
N PHE A 252 -1.92 9.01 -15.00
CA PHE A 252 -2.60 8.81 -16.27
C PHE A 252 -2.48 7.37 -16.72
N ASP A 253 -3.59 6.85 -17.26
CA ASP A 253 -3.56 5.74 -18.20
C ASP A 253 -2.80 6.21 -19.46
N ASP A 254 -1.86 5.40 -19.94
CA ASP A 254 -1.00 5.75 -21.05
C ASP A 254 -1.69 5.69 -22.42
N GLY A 255 -2.90 5.13 -22.49
CA GLY A 255 -3.59 4.84 -23.75
C GLY A 255 -2.81 3.91 -24.66
N GLY A 256 -2.04 2.97 -24.09
CA GLY A 256 -1.20 2.00 -24.79
C GLY A 256 0.10 2.57 -25.35
N LEU A 257 0.54 3.76 -24.91
CA LEU A 257 1.81 4.33 -25.34
C LEU A 257 3.01 3.50 -24.83
N PHE A 258 2.96 3.06 -23.59
CA PHE A 258 3.98 2.30 -22.89
C PHE A 258 3.45 0.91 -22.53
N PHE A 259 2.74 0.24 -23.44
CA PHE A 259 2.23 -1.12 -23.26
C PHE A 259 1.41 -1.34 -21.97
N GLY A 260 0.65 -0.32 -21.56
CA GLY A 260 -0.25 -0.41 -20.41
C GLY A 260 0.40 -0.05 -19.08
N HIS A 261 1.60 0.55 -19.08
CA HIS A 261 2.16 1.20 -17.89
C HIS A 261 1.37 2.47 -17.55
N GLN A 262 1.53 2.96 -16.32
CA GLN A 262 0.92 4.21 -15.89
C GLN A 262 1.92 5.35 -16.02
N ILE A 263 1.45 6.53 -16.40
CA ILE A 263 2.28 7.74 -16.42
C ILE A 263 2.02 8.51 -15.14
N ASN A 264 3.06 8.78 -14.36
CA ASN A 264 2.99 9.67 -13.21
C ASN A 264 3.60 11.03 -13.53
N VAL A 265 2.99 12.10 -13.02
CA VAL A 265 3.52 13.46 -13.11
C VAL A 265 3.43 14.11 -11.73
N THR A 266 4.57 14.47 -11.15
CA THR A 266 4.68 14.99 -9.78
C THR A 266 4.98 16.48 -9.79
N GLY A 267 4.36 17.23 -8.88
CA GLY A 267 4.60 18.66 -8.72
C GLY A 267 4.10 19.21 -7.40
N ASN A 268 4.20 20.52 -7.24
CA ASN A 268 3.61 21.26 -6.13
C ASN A 268 3.03 22.61 -6.64
N LEU A 269 2.31 23.33 -5.78
CA LEU A 269 1.65 24.58 -6.19
C LEU A 269 2.64 25.73 -6.48
N GLU A 270 3.84 25.68 -5.90
CA GLU A 270 4.83 26.76 -6.00
C GLU A 270 5.65 26.66 -7.30
N GLU A 271 6.17 25.47 -7.61
CA GLU A 271 7.10 25.21 -8.71
C GLU A 271 6.40 24.63 -9.95
N GLY A 272 5.20 24.08 -9.80
CA GLY A 272 4.53 23.30 -10.83
C GLY A 272 5.08 21.87 -10.92
N PHE A 273 5.07 21.28 -12.13
CA PHE A 273 5.53 19.90 -12.34
C PHE A 273 7.05 19.82 -12.50
N THR A 274 7.68 18.91 -11.75
CA THR A 274 9.14 18.74 -11.68
C THR A 274 9.60 17.33 -12.07
N HIS A 275 8.67 16.36 -12.10
CA HIS A 275 8.96 14.98 -12.44
C HIS A 275 7.87 14.35 -13.31
N ALA A 276 8.27 13.45 -14.21
CA ALA A 276 7.36 12.56 -14.92
C ALA A 276 8.06 11.23 -15.22
N GLY A 277 7.33 10.13 -15.08
CA GLY A 277 7.82 8.76 -15.25
C GLY A 277 6.76 7.83 -15.84
N ILE A 278 7.19 6.58 -16.06
CA ILE A 278 6.37 5.43 -16.49
C ILE A 278 6.70 4.23 -15.60
#